data_AF-A0A0G1T2T5-F1
#
_entry.id   AF-A0A0G1T2T5-F1
#
_cell.length_a   1.000
_cell.length_b   1.000
_cell.length_c   1.000
_cell.angle_alpha   90.00
_cell.angle_beta   90.00
_cell.angle_gamma   90.00
#
_symmetry.space_group_name_H-M   'P 1'
#
loop_
_entity.id
_entity.type
_entity.pdbx_description
1 polymer ?
#
loop_
_entity_poly.entity_id
_entity_poly.type
_entity_poly.pdbx_seq_one_letter_code
_entity_poly.pdbx_strand_id
1 'polypeptide(L)'
;MIRENNTILKIGQSKSDLVTSLERHLRLLVDYHKKAFEENNKDYCGEIAGKLRLLVIESNNPRSDHKPLLLELIKKYGSREVLESLKNKINNNQLSFITSTGKHLTLKQLIWNWANQAGAGHEDLKLEPNFGEVWSMQQELNIHGRFPLANSLEEITEYVIEIGKSFLWELKNNEHQH
;
A
#
# COMPACT_ATOMS: atom_id res chain seq x y z
N MET A 1 23.86 -22.73 16.70
CA MET A 1 23.92 -22.67 15.22
C MET A 1 22.62 -22.03 14.74
N ILE A 2 22.60 -20.69 14.63
CA ILE A 2 21.41 -19.93 14.24
C ILE A 2 21.34 -20.00 12.71
N ARG A 3 20.27 -20.60 12.17
CA ARG A 3 20.02 -20.59 10.74
C ARG A 3 19.57 -19.19 10.37
N GLU A 4 20.42 -18.45 9.66
CA GLU A 4 20.02 -17.21 8.98
C GLU A 4 18.95 -17.57 7.95
N ASN A 5 17.70 -17.29 8.31
CA ASN A 5 16.57 -17.45 7.40
C ASN A 5 16.65 -16.38 6.31
N ASN A 6 17.35 -16.74 5.23
CA ASN A 6 17.43 -15.99 3.98
C ASN A 6 16.03 -15.86 3.37
N THR A 7 15.31 -14.85 3.83
CA THR A 7 13.94 -14.58 3.39
C THR A 7 14.06 -13.82 2.08
N ILE A 8 13.78 -14.53 0.99
CA ILE A 8 13.97 -14.17 -0.42
C ILE A 8 13.45 -12.74 -0.74
N LEU A 9 14.35 -11.76 -0.71
CA LEU A 9 14.38 -10.68 -1.70
C LEU A 9 14.83 -11.33 -3.02
N LYS A 10 14.40 -10.83 -4.19
CA LYS A 10 14.81 -11.42 -5.49
C LYS A 10 16.30 -11.77 -5.45
N ILE A 11 16.62 -13.04 -5.68
CA ILE A 11 17.98 -13.60 -5.55
C ILE A 11 18.97 -12.64 -6.23
N GLY A 12 19.82 -11.97 -5.45
CA GLY A 12 20.91 -11.11 -5.94
C GLY A 12 20.71 -9.59 -5.89
N GLN A 13 19.58 -9.04 -5.43
CA GLN A 13 19.47 -7.57 -5.29
C GLN A 13 20.26 -7.03 -4.10
N SER A 14 21.06 -5.98 -4.32
CA SER A 14 21.82 -5.33 -3.26
C SER A 14 20.90 -4.50 -2.33
N LYS A 15 21.34 -4.22 -1.11
CA LYS A 15 20.63 -3.31 -0.19
C LYS A 15 20.37 -1.95 -0.85
N SER A 16 21.36 -1.39 -1.54
CA SER A 16 21.26 -0.11 -2.25
C SER A 16 20.21 -0.13 -3.36
N ASP A 17 20.07 -1.24 -4.10
CA ASP A 17 19.04 -1.35 -5.15
C ASP A 17 17.62 -1.33 -4.56
N LEU A 18 17.44 -2.01 -3.43
CA LEU A 18 16.14 -2.05 -2.75
C LEU A 18 15.78 -0.70 -2.15
N VAL A 19 16.75 0.00 -1.56
CA VAL A 19 16.59 1.37 -1.05
C VAL A 19 16.24 2.33 -2.19
N THR A 20 16.97 2.27 -3.32
CA THR A 20 16.69 3.08 -4.52
C THR A 20 15.30 2.80 -5.07
N SER A 21 14.88 1.53 -5.07
CA SER A 21 13.53 1.15 -5.48
C SER A 21 12.47 1.73 -4.56
N LEU A 22 12.66 1.64 -3.24
CA LEU A 22 11.75 2.20 -2.24
C LEU A 22 11.61 3.72 -2.41
N GLU A 23 12.72 4.43 -2.56
CA GLU A 23 12.72 5.88 -2.84
C GLU A 23 11.87 6.24 -4.06
N ARG A 24 12.08 5.51 -5.15
CA ARG A 24 11.31 5.72 -6.39
C ARG A 24 9.82 5.49 -6.15
N HIS A 25 9.45 4.44 -5.42
CA HIS A 25 8.05 4.14 -5.12
C HIS A 25 7.42 5.21 -4.21
N LEU A 26 8.13 5.70 -3.20
CA LEU A 26 7.65 6.76 -2.31
C LEU A 26 7.51 8.09 -3.04
N ARG A 27 8.45 8.44 -3.93
CA ARG A 27 8.33 9.63 -4.78
C ARG A 27 7.08 9.59 -5.65
N LEU A 28 6.85 8.46 -6.34
CA LEU A 28 5.63 8.28 -7.14
C LEU A 28 4.36 8.33 -6.27
N LEU A 29 4.40 7.75 -5.08
CA LEU A 29 3.26 7.78 -4.16
C LEU A 29 2.92 9.21 -3.72
N VAL A 30 3.93 10.06 -3.46
CA VAL A 30 3.74 11.50 -3.21
C VAL A 30 3.13 12.20 -4.42
N ASP A 31 3.67 11.97 -5.63
CA ASP A 31 3.14 12.58 -6.85
C ASP A 31 1.68 12.18 -7.10
N TYR A 32 1.35 10.92 -6.88
CA TYR A 32 -0.01 10.41 -7.06
C TYR A 32 -0.97 10.88 -5.98
N HIS A 33 -0.53 10.97 -4.72
CA HIS A 33 -1.31 11.54 -3.61
C HIS A 33 -1.74 12.96 -3.94
N LYS A 34 -0.79 13.81 -4.33
CA LYS A 34 -1.09 15.19 -4.75
C LYS A 34 -2.13 15.24 -5.86
N LYS A 35 -1.94 14.48 -6.93
CA LYS A 35 -2.87 14.47 -8.07
C LYS A 35 -4.26 13.95 -7.67
N ALA A 36 -4.32 12.89 -6.86
CA ALA A 36 -5.58 12.30 -6.45
C ALA A 36 -6.39 13.21 -5.53
N PHE A 37 -5.75 13.82 -4.53
CA PHE A 37 -6.44 14.47 -3.42
C PHE A 37 -6.35 16.00 -3.46
N GLU A 38 -5.20 16.58 -3.80
CA GLU A 38 -5.06 18.05 -3.91
C GLU A 38 -5.63 18.57 -5.24
N GLU A 39 -5.37 17.87 -6.33
CA GLU A 39 -5.87 18.23 -7.67
C GLU A 39 -7.24 17.59 -7.99
N ASN A 40 -7.78 16.78 -7.06
CA ASN A 40 -9.07 16.08 -7.18
C ASN A 40 -9.18 15.19 -8.44
N ASN A 41 -8.06 14.61 -8.90
CA ASN A 41 -8.03 13.71 -10.06
C ASN A 41 -8.11 12.24 -9.61
N LYS A 42 -9.33 11.73 -9.54
CA LYS A 42 -9.65 10.39 -9.03
C LYS A 42 -9.03 9.24 -9.83
N ASP A 43 -8.58 9.47 -11.06
CA ASP A 43 -7.92 8.43 -11.88
C ASP A 43 -6.63 7.93 -11.20
N TYR A 44 -6.03 8.75 -10.34
CA TYR A 44 -4.82 8.38 -9.58
C TYR A 44 -5.09 7.52 -8.34
N CYS A 45 -6.34 7.34 -7.90
CA CYS A 45 -6.64 6.46 -6.76
C CYS A 45 -6.24 5.00 -7.02
N GLY A 46 -6.39 4.52 -8.26
CA GLY A 46 -5.94 3.18 -8.67
C GLY A 46 -4.42 3.04 -8.61
N GLU A 47 -3.70 4.08 -9.04
CA GLU A 47 -2.25 4.16 -8.98
C GLU A 47 -1.73 4.17 -7.53
N ILE A 48 -2.37 4.93 -6.64
CA ILE A 48 -2.09 4.92 -5.20
C ILE A 48 -2.29 3.53 -4.62
N ALA A 49 -3.44 2.90 -4.89
CA ALA A 49 -3.73 1.55 -4.40
C ALA A 49 -2.68 0.53 -4.90
N GLY A 50 -2.27 0.63 -6.17
CA GLY A 50 -1.20 -0.18 -6.73
C GLY A 50 0.12 -0.02 -5.97
N LYS A 51 0.51 1.22 -5.65
CA LYS A 51 1.73 1.50 -4.87
C LYS A 51 1.63 1.00 -3.44
N LEU A 52 0.51 1.25 -2.75
CA LEU A 52 0.28 0.73 -1.40
C LEU A 52 0.35 -0.80 -1.38
N ARG A 53 -0.21 -1.48 -2.38
CA ARG A 53 -0.11 -2.93 -2.51
C ARG A 53 1.34 -3.42 -2.57
N LEU A 54 2.17 -2.75 -3.37
CA LEU A 54 3.58 -3.08 -3.54
C LEU A 54 4.42 -2.77 -2.29
N LEU A 55 4.06 -1.73 -1.54
CA LEU A 55 4.84 -1.27 -0.40
C LEU A 55 4.45 -1.96 0.91
N VAL A 56 3.15 -2.12 1.17
CA VAL A 56 2.66 -2.45 2.51
C VAL A 56 1.59 -3.53 2.61
N ILE A 57 1.01 -4.03 1.51
CA ILE A 57 -0.06 -5.04 1.59
C ILE A 57 0.47 -6.47 1.43
N GLU A 58 0.53 -7.20 2.54
CA GLU A 58 0.88 -8.63 2.54
C GLU A 58 -0.18 -9.46 1.80
N SER A 59 0.24 -10.43 0.98
CA SER A 59 -0.68 -11.40 0.39
C SER A 59 -1.35 -12.26 1.46
N ASN A 60 -2.63 -12.58 1.29
CA ASN A 60 -3.32 -13.57 2.12
C ASN A 60 -2.97 -15.02 1.72
N ASN A 61 -2.40 -15.22 0.52
CA ASN A 61 -1.94 -16.53 0.08
C ASN A 61 -0.52 -16.76 0.61
N PRO A 62 -0.29 -17.77 1.49
CA PRO A 62 1.02 -18.08 2.05
C PRO A 62 2.02 -18.59 1.00
N ARG A 63 1.56 -18.98 -0.19
CA ARG A 63 2.39 -19.37 -1.33
C ARG A 63 2.72 -18.21 -2.27
N SER A 64 2.26 -17.00 -1.97
CA SER A 64 2.57 -15.85 -2.80
C SER A 64 3.99 -15.38 -2.55
N ASP A 65 4.75 -15.23 -3.63
CA ASP A 65 6.08 -14.61 -3.59
C ASP A 65 6.02 -13.07 -3.45
N HIS A 66 4.81 -12.49 -3.35
CA HIS A 66 4.63 -11.07 -3.15
C HIS A 66 5.01 -10.68 -1.72
N LYS A 67 6.13 -9.98 -1.59
CA LYS A 67 6.60 -9.41 -0.33
C LYS A 67 6.62 -7.89 -0.41
N PRO A 68 5.85 -7.18 0.41
CA PRO A 68 5.76 -5.73 0.32
C PRO A 68 7.08 -5.07 0.67
N LEU A 69 7.60 -4.23 -0.22
CA LEU A 69 8.99 -3.76 -0.17
C LEU A 69 9.32 -3.00 1.12
N LEU A 70 8.43 -2.10 1.56
CA LEU A 70 8.66 -1.31 2.77
C LEU A 70 8.63 -2.20 4.01
N LEU A 71 7.67 -3.11 4.11
CA LEU A 71 7.59 -4.04 5.24
C LEU A 71 8.81 -4.94 5.35
N GLU A 72 9.30 -5.49 4.24
CA GLU A 72 10.49 -6.34 4.25
C GLU A 72 11.76 -5.57 4.63
N LEU A 73 11.91 -4.32 4.16
CA LEU A 73 13.05 -3.50 4.51
C LEU A 73 13.03 -3.09 6.00
N ILE A 74 11.88 -2.68 6.54
CA ILE A 74 11.76 -2.37 7.98
C ILE A 74 12.01 -3.63 8.81
N LYS A 75 11.46 -4.78 8.41
CA LYS A 75 11.69 -6.05 9.10
C LYS A 75 13.17 -6.43 9.15
N LYS A 76 13.93 -6.12 8.09
CA LYS A 76 15.34 -6.50 7.97
C LYS A 76 16.30 -5.49 8.60
N TYR A 77 15.97 -4.20 8.55
CA TYR A 77 16.91 -3.11 8.87
C TYR A 77 16.34 -2.03 9.81
N GLY A 78 15.04 -2.06 10.10
CA GLY A 78 14.35 -1.09 10.94
C GLY A 78 13.98 -1.62 12.31
N SER A 79 13.22 -0.82 13.06
CA SER A 79 12.72 -1.20 14.38
C SER A 79 11.46 -2.05 14.30
N ARG A 80 11.28 -2.94 15.29
CA ARG A 80 10.09 -3.78 15.39
C ARG A 80 8.84 -2.93 15.65
N GLU A 81 8.98 -1.87 16.43
CA GLU A 81 7.93 -0.94 16.81
C GLU A 81 7.32 -0.26 15.59
N VAL A 82 8.16 0.21 14.66
CA VAL A 82 7.71 0.81 13.39
C VAL A 82 6.98 -0.20 12.52
N LEU A 83 7.50 -1.44 12.43
CA LEU A 83 6.86 -2.51 11.67
C LEU A 83 5.45 -2.83 12.20
N GLU A 84 5.32 -3.01 13.52
CA GLU A 84 4.04 -3.33 14.16
C GLU A 84 3.06 -2.15 14.04
N SER A 85 3.53 -0.92 14.22
CA SER A 85 2.71 0.29 14.05
C SER A 85 2.11 0.36 12.64
N LEU A 86 2.94 0.13 11.62
CA LEU A 86 2.51 0.12 10.22
C LEU A 86 1.51 -1.01 9.92
N LYS A 87 1.79 -2.23 10.39
CA LYS A 87 0.88 -3.38 10.24
C LYS A 87 -0.47 -3.12 10.93
N ASN A 88 -0.43 -2.56 12.13
CA ASN A 88 -1.63 -2.21 12.88
C ASN A 88 -2.45 -1.15 12.15
N LYS A 89 -1.82 -0.09 11.61
CA LYS A 89 -2.54 0.93 10.85
C LYS A 89 -3.27 0.35 9.63
N ILE A 90 -2.67 -0.61 8.95
CA ILE A 90 -3.25 -1.26 7.76
C ILE A 90 -4.36 -2.25 8.13
N ASN A 91 -4.15 -3.04 9.18
CA ASN A 91 -5.07 -4.12 9.57
C ASN A 91 -6.23 -3.64 10.46
N ASN A 92 -5.99 -2.65 11.32
CA ASN A 92 -6.98 -2.14 12.29
C ASN A 92 -7.84 -1.01 11.73
N ASN A 93 -7.65 -0.62 10.46
CA ASN A 93 -8.58 0.27 9.78
C ASN A 93 -9.87 -0.53 9.46
N GLN A 94 -10.67 -0.76 10.51
CA GLN A 94 -11.95 -1.47 10.52
C GLN A 94 -13.06 -0.68 9.84
N LEU A 95 -12.74 0.10 8.80
CA LEU A 95 -13.76 0.60 7.91
C LEU A 95 -14.31 -0.61 7.18
N SER A 96 -15.43 -1.08 7.68
CA SER A 96 -16.16 -2.20 7.14
C SER A 96 -17.08 -1.62 6.07
N PHE A 97 -16.61 -1.61 4.82
CA PHE A 97 -17.45 -1.18 3.71
C PHE A 97 -18.45 -2.28 3.43
N ILE A 98 -19.73 -2.01 3.69
CA ILE A 98 -20.81 -2.94 3.38
C ILE A 98 -21.11 -2.78 1.89
N THR A 99 -20.78 -3.80 1.12
CA THR A 99 -21.17 -3.92 -0.30
C THR A 99 -22.68 -4.07 -0.43
N SER A 100 -23.26 -3.91 -1.63
CA SER A 100 -24.71 -4.14 -1.83
C SER A 100 -25.15 -5.57 -1.50
N THR A 101 -24.22 -6.53 -1.46
CA THR A 101 -24.47 -7.90 -0.98
C THR A 101 -24.44 -8.05 0.55
N GLY A 102 -24.19 -6.98 1.30
CA GLY A 102 -24.06 -7.01 2.76
C GLY A 102 -22.67 -7.46 3.25
N LYS A 103 -21.73 -7.76 2.35
CA LYS A 103 -20.37 -8.18 2.72
C LYS A 103 -19.54 -6.98 3.17
N HIS A 104 -18.85 -7.14 4.30
CA HIS A 104 -17.88 -6.18 4.81
C HIS A 104 -16.52 -6.36 4.13
N LEU A 105 -15.95 -5.29 3.59
CA LEU A 105 -14.58 -5.25 3.07
C LEU A 105 -13.67 -4.47 4.02
N THR A 106 -12.46 -5.00 4.24
CA THR A 106 -11.40 -4.28 4.96
C THR A 106 -10.63 -3.32 4.03
N LEU A 107 -9.94 -2.33 4.58
CA LEU A 107 -9.05 -1.45 3.81
C LEU A 107 -8.03 -2.23 2.97
N LYS A 108 -7.48 -3.31 3.54
CA LYS A 108 -6.55 -4.22 2.85
C LYS A 108 -7.19 -4.84 1.60
N GLN A 109 -8.40 -5.40 1.75
CA GLN A 109 -9.13 -6.02 0.63
C GLN A 109 -9.50 -4.99 -0.42
N LEU A 110 -9.85 -3.78 0.00
CA LEU A 110 -10.14 -2.70 -0.91
C LEU A 110 -8.91 -2.30 -1.73
N ILE A 111 -7.79 -1.99 -1.09
CA ILE A 111 -6.54 -1.64 -1.79
C ILE A 111 -6.15 -2.75 -2.77
N TRP A 112 -6.33 -4.01 -2.38
CA TRP A 112 -6.08 -5.15 -3.25
C TRP A 112 -6.99 -5.15 -4.48
N ASN A 113 -8.30 -5.01 -4.28
CA ASN A 113 -9.27 -4.99 -5.37
C ASN A 113 -9.03 -3.81 -6.32
N TRP A 114 -8.73 -2.63 -5.77
CA TRP A 114 -8.36 -1.43 -6.51
C TRP A 114 -7.08 -1.59 -7.31
N ALA A 115 -6.02 -2.11 -6.70
CA ALA A 115 -4.77 -2.35 -7.41
C ALA A 115 -4.94 -3.30 -8.61
N ASN A 116 -5.83 -4.30 -8.51
CA ASN A 116 -6.07 -5.25 -9.59
C ASN A 116 -7.03 -4.74 -10.67
N GLN A 117 -7.90 -3.78 -10.36
CA GLN A 117 -9.00 -3.35 -11.25
C GLN A 117 -8.99 -1.86 -11.60
N ALA A 118 -8.04 -1.07 -11.10
CA ALA A 118 -7.93 0.34 -11.42
C ALA A 118 -6.49 0.75 -11.76
N GLY A 119 -5.48 -0.09 -11.45
CA GLY A 119 -4.08 0.18 -11.78
C GLY A 119 -3.69 -0.32 -13.18
N ALA A 120 -2.45 -0.04 -13.59
CA ALA A 120 -1.85 -0.40 -14.88
C ALA A 120 -1.88 -1.91 -15.29
N GLY A 121 -2.49 -2.80 -14.50
CA GLY A 121 -2.69 -4.23 -14.80
C GLY A 121 -3.97 -4.57 -15.57
N HIS A 122 -4.63 -3.59 -16.19
CA HIS A 122 -5.90 -3.71 -16.91
C HIS A 122 -5.80 -4.51 -18.24
N GLU A 123 -5.49 -5.80 -18.15
CA GLU A 123 -5.79 -6.77 -19.21
C GLU A 123 -6.81 -7.83 -18.75
N ASP A 124 -7.15 -7.88 -17.46
CA ASP A 124 -8.14 -8.82 -16.94
C ASP A 124 -9.58 -8.28 -17.12
N LEU A 125 -10.25 -8.72 -18.18
CA LEU A 125 -11.62 -8.36 -18.59
C LEU A 125 -12.75 -8.78 -17.60
N LYS A 126 -12.42 -9.33 -16.42
CA LYS A 126 -13.42 -9.77 -15.43
C LYS A 126 -13.33 -8.92 -14.17
N LEU A 127 -14.25 -7.96 -14.07
CA LEU A 127 -14.51 -7.24 -12.83
C LEU A 127 -14.89 -8.24 -11.72
N GLU A 128 -14.23 -8.15 -10.58
CA GLU A 128 -14.70 -8.86 -9.39
C GLU A 128 -16.07 -8.26 -9.03
N PRO A 129 -17.14 -9.07 -8.87
CA PRO A 129 -18.50 -8.58 -8.67
C PRO A 129 -18.61 -7.54 -7.54
N ASN A 130 -17.83 -7.75 -6.47
CA ASN A 130 -17.84 -6.89 -5.28
C ASN A 130 -17.19 -5.51 -5.52
N PHE A 131 -16.37 -5.32 -6.55
CA PHE A 131 -15.72 -4.04 -6.84
C PHE A 131 -16.60 -3.12 -7.69
N GLY A 132 -17.29 -3.67 -8.70
CA GLY A 132 -18.25 -2.87 -9.48
C GLY A 132 -19.33 -2.25 -8.60
N GLU A 133 -19.76 -2.98 -7.57
CA GLU A 133 -20.67 -2.48 -6.54
C GLU A 133 -20.05 -1.35 -5.71
N VAL A 134 -18.83 -1.53 -5.17
CA VAL A 134 -18.15 -0.47 -4.39
C VAL A 134 -17.90 0.77 -5.25
N TRP A 135 -17.45 0.61 -6.48
CA TRP A 135 -17.22 1.72 -7.42
C TRP A 135 -18.52 2.47 -7.75
N SER A 136 -19.62 1.74 -7.96
CA SER A 136 -20.94 2.34 -8.21
C SER A 136 -21.48 3.05 -6.96
N MET A 137 -21.36 2.43 -5.78
CA MET A 137 -21.73 3.04 -4.50
C MET A 137 -20.91 4.31 -4.21
N GLN A 138 -19.64 4.35 -4.64
CA GLN A 138 -18.84 5.57 -4.54
C GLN A 138 -19.39 6.70 -5.41
N GLN A 139 -19.87 6.43 -6.62
CA GLN A 139 -20.45 7.48 -7.45
C GLN A 139 -21.76 8.02 -6.87
N GLU A 140 -22.53 7.18 -6.16
CA GLU A 140 -23.82 7.54 -5.57
C GLU A 140 -23.71 8.24 -4.21
N LEU A 141 -22.75 7.87 -3.35
CA LEU A 141 -22.58 8.41 -1.99
C LEU A 141 -21.74 9.70 -1.93
N ASN A 142 -21.83 10.54 -2.96
CA ASN A 142 -21.12 11.81 -3.03
C ASN A 142 -21.74 12.88 -2.10
N ILE A 143 -21.74 12.59 -0.80
CA ILE A 143 -22.23 13.49 0.25
C ILE A 143 -21.13 14.53 0.50
N HIS A 144 -21.38 15.79 0.11
CA HIS A 144 -20.45 16.91 0.26
C HIS A 144 -19.09 16.79 -0.46
N GLY A 145 -19.00 16.00 -1.53
CA GLY A 145 -17.78 15.95 -2.36
C GLY A 145 -16.65 15.07 -1.80
N ARG A 146 -16.85 14.37 -0.67
CA ARG A 146 -15.83 13.52 -0.05
C ARG A 146 -16.34 12.09 0.14
N PHE A 147 -15.58 11.15 -0.41
CA PHE A 147 -15.87 9.72 -0.28
C PHE A 147 -15.22 9.21 1.01
N PRO A 148 -15.95 8.53 1.91
CA PRO A 148 -15.36 7.93 3.11
C PRO A 148 -14.12 7.07 2.77
N LEU A 149 -14.17 6.40 1.62
CA LEU A 149 -13.09 5.61 1.06
C LEU A 149 -11.85 6.42 0.65
N ALA A 150 -12.08 7.59 0.04
CA ALA A 150 -10.99 8.47 -0.39
C ALA A 150 -10.23 9.00 0.82
N ASN A 151 -10.94 9.37 1.89
CA ASN A 151 -10.30 9.82 3.13
C ASN A 151 -9.43 8.70 3.74
N SER A 152 -9.89 7.46 3.74
CA SER A 152 -9.10 6.33 4.27
C SER A 152 -7.87 6.04 3.41
N LEU A 153 -8.03 6.13 2.08
CA LEU A 153 -6.93 5.95 1.15
C LEU A 153 -5.91 7.09 1.30
N GLU A 154 -6.35 8.33 1.44
CA GLU A 154 -5.53 9.51 1.69
C GLU A 154 -4.74 9.34 3.00
N GLU A 155 -5.44 9.06 4.10
CA GLU A 155 -4.84 8.90 5.43
C GLU A 155 -3.79 7.77 5.45
N ILE A 156 -4.09 6.60 4.88
CA ILE A 156 -3.09 5.52 4.83
C ILE A 156 -1.92 5.87 3.90
N THR A 157 -2.18 6.62 2.82
CA THR A 157 -1.13 7.05 1.89
C THR A 157 -0.16 8.01 2.56
N GLU A 158 -0.67 9.02 3.25
CA GLU A 158 0.14 9.96 4.03
C GLU A 158 0.98 9.25 5.07
N TYR A 159 0.35 8.33 5.82
CA TYR A 159 1.04 7.56 6.84
C TYR A 159 2.18 6.68 6.26
N VAL A 160 1.95 6.01 5.12
CA VAL A 160 3.00 5.22 4.44
C VAL A 160 4.11 6.12 3.92
N ILE A 161 3.78 7.30 3.38
CA ILE A 161 4.77 8.29 2.92
C ILE A 161 5.65 8.74 4.09
N GLU A 162 5.05 9.10 5.22
CA GLU A 162 5.75 9.58 6.41
C GLU A 162 6.70 8.50 6.95
N ILE A 163 6.17 7.30 7.25
CA ILE A 163 6.98 6.19 7.76
C ILE A 163 8.09 5.81 6.77
N GLY A 164 7.78 5.75 5.47
CA GLY A 164 8.76 5.42 4.45
C GLY A 164 9.90 6.44 4.36
N LYS A 165 9.59 7.74 4.43
CA LYS A 165 10.61 8.81 4.40
C LYS A 165 11.48 8.80 5.66
N SER A 166 10.88 8.67 6.84
CA SER A 166 11.61 8.60 8.12
C SER A 166 12.55 7.41 8.15
N PHE A 167 12.06 6.22 7.75
CA PHE A 167 12.87 5.01 7.67
C PHE A 167 14.05 5.14 6.69
N LEU A 168 13.84 5.74 5.51
CA LEU A 168 14.92 5.99 4.55
C LEU A 168 15.99 6.95 5.10
N TRP A 169 15.56 7.99 5.84
CA TRP A 169 16.48 8.93 6.47
C TRP A 169 17.35 8.23 7.51
N GLU A 170 16.76 7.40 8.37
CA GLU A 170 17.48 6.59 9.36
C GLU A 170 18.49 5.65 8.71
N LEU A 171 18.06 4.92 7.66
CA LEU A 171 18.94 3.98 6.94
C LEU A 171 20.20 4.65 6.39
N LYS A 172 20.07 5.84 5.79
CA LYS A 172 21.19 6.56 5.18
C LYS A 172 22.15 7.12 6.22
N ASN A 173 21.64 7.63 7.34
CA ASN A 173 22.49 8.19 8.38
C ASN A 173 23.27 7.12 9.15
N ASN A 174 22.70 5.91 9.28
CA ASN A 174 23.38 4.79 9.94
C ASN A 174 24.49 4.18 9.07
N GLU A 175 24.48 4.37 7.75
CA GLU A 175 25.56 3.92 6.86
C GLU A 175 26.85 4.75 7.01
N HIS A 176 26.78 5.95 7.59
CA HIS A 176 27.95 6.80 7.84
C HIS A 176 28.66 6.52 9.18
N GLN A 177 28.16 5.57 9.98
CA GLN A 177 28.70 5.24 11.31
C GLN A 177 29.54 3.95 11.33
N HIS A 178 29.66 3.24 10.20
CA HIS A 178 30.42 1.99 10.05
C HIS A 178 31.44 2.10 8.91
#